data_AF-A0A969I0V6-F1
#
_entry.id   AF-A0A969I0V6-F1
#
_cell.length_a   1.000
_cell.length_b   1.000
_cell.length_c   1.000
_cell.angle_alpha   90.00
_cell.angle_beta   90.00
_cell.angle_gamma   90.00
#
_symmetry.space_group_name_H-M   'P 1'
#
loop_
_entity.id
_entity.type
_entity.pdbx_description
1 polymer ?
#
loop_
_entity_poly.entity_id
_entity_poly.type
_entity_poly.pdbx_seq_one_letter_code
_entity_poly.pdbx_strand_id
1 'polypeptide(L)'
;MSALATGALQNIATVHLNRCDEALRRMRDGLTLLQRDTQVFDAFRFANRAMLLQRSYGQWAQDYRQTGTRATKTPPLAGTWRPFQIAFILLNLVSIARPDSSERDIVDLLWFPTGGGKTEAYLGLIAFTIGLRRLRGTIEGMQGDGGVTVIMRYTLRLLTTQQFQRAATLICACEYLRRQAPKQWGEQPFQIGLWGRSRSHAQQPERCWGSPG
;
A
#
# COMPACT_ATOMS: atom_id res chain seq x y z
N MET A 1 -5.39 20.21 46.78
CA MET A 1 -5.10 20.35 45.34
C MET A 1 -5.09 18.98 44.61
N SER A 2 -5.92 17.99 45.00
CA SER A 2 -5.87 16.62 44.45
C SER A 2 -7.21 15.99 44.01
N ALA A 3 -8.32 16.74 43.99
CA ALA A 3 -9.64 16.19 43.62
C ALA A 3 -10.14 16.62 42.22
N LEU A 4 -9.49 17.60 41.57
CA LEU A 4 -9.92 18.13 40.27
C LEU A 4 -9.31 17.39 39.06
N ALA A 5 -8.34 16.50 39.27
CA ALA A 5 -7.65 15.78 38.19
C ALA A 5 -8.27 14.41 37.87
N THR A 6 -9.01 13.78 38.78
CA THR A 6 -9.47 12.39 38.63
C THR A 6 -10.60 12.27 37.60
N GLY A 7 -11.62 13.12 37.65
CA GLY A 7 -12.76 13.02 36.72
C GLY A 7 -12.40 13.33 35.26
N ALA A 8 -11.63 14.40 35.02
CA ALA A 8 -11.22 14.79 33.67
C ALA A 8 -10.27 13.78 33.03
N LEU A 9 -9.25 13.30 33.77
CA LEU A 9 -8.32 12.28 33.28
C LEU A 9 -9.02 10.93 33.08
N GLN A 10 -9.97 10.57 33.94
CA GLN A 10 -10.75 9.34 33.78
C GLN A 10 -11.64 9.38 32.53
N ASN A 11 -12.30 10.51 32.26
CA ASN A 11 -13.06 10.70 31.03
C ASN A 11 -12.18 10.56 29.78
N ILE A 12 -10.99 11.17 29.79
CA ILE A 12 -10.02 11.06 28.70
C ILE A 12 -9.56 9.60 28.52
N ALA A 13 -9.28 8.90 29.62
CA ALA A 13 -8.90 7.49 29.59
C ALA A 13 -10.01 6.62 28.97
N THR A 14 -11.27 6.82 29.37
CA THR A 14 -12.42 6.11 28.78
C THR A 14 -12.54 6.38 27.29
N VAL A 15 -12.37 7.63 26.84
CA VAL A 15 -12.38 7.97 25.41
C VAL A 15 -11.27 7.23 24.66
N HIS A 16 -10.06 7.13 25.23
CA HIS A 16 -8.96 6.39 24.60
C HIS A 16 -9.20 4.89 24.54
N LEU A 17 -9.70 4.29 25.63
CA LEU A 17 -10.04 2.86 25.65
C LEU A 17 -11.13 2.53 24.62
N ASN A 18 -12.18 3.34 24.54
CA ASN A 18 -13.23 3.17 23.52
C ASN A 18 -12.67 3.23 22.10
N ARG A 19 -11.68 4.11 21.83
CA ARG A 19 -11.00 4.16 20.52
C ARG A 19 -10.14 2.92 20.26
N CYS A 20 -9.50 2.36 21.30
CA CYS A 20 -8.76 1.10 21.18
C CYS A 20 -9.70 -0.07 20.87
N ASP A 21 -10.85 -0.14 21.55
CA ASP A 21 -11.87 -1.16 21.29
C ASP A 21 -12.44 -1.05 19.89
N GLU A 22 -12.70 0.17 19.42
CA GLU A 22 -13.16 0.42 18.06
C GLU A 22 -12.11 0.00 17.01
N ALA A 23 -10.84 0.35 17.22
CA ALA A 23 -9.76 -0.12 16.35
C ALA A 23 -9.65 -1.65 16.34
N LEU A 24 -9.81 -2.30 17.50
CA LEU A 24 -9.82 -3.75 17.62
C LEU A 24 -11.00 -4.38 16.88
N ARG A 25 -12.20 -3.82 17.00
CA ARG A 25 -13.40 -4.23 16.27
C ARG A 25 -13.14 -4.20 14.76
N ARG A 26 -12.67 -3.05 14.24
CA ARG A 26 -12.36 -2.86 12.82
C ARG A 26 -11.32 -3.85 12.30
N MET A 27 -10.27 -4.13 13.08
CA MET A 27 -9.28 -5.16 12.72
C MET A 27 -9.87 -6.57 12.67
N ARG A 28 -10.76 -6.92 13.61
CA ARG A 28 -11.47 -8.21 13.62
C ARG A 28 -12.45 -8.33 12.45
N ASP A 29 -13.10 -7.24 12.07
CA ASP A 29 -14.00 -7.22 10.92
C ASP A 29 -13.22 -7.37 9.61
N GLY A 30 -12.04 -6.74 9.49
CA GLY A 30 -11.12 -6.97 8.39
C GLY A 30 -10.66 -8.43 8.29
N LEU A 31 -10.34 -9.06 9.42
CA LEU A 31 -10.01 -10.49 9.45
C LEU A 31 -11.20 -11.37 9.04
N THR A 32 -12.39 -11.07 9.55
CA THR A 32 -13.63 -11.78 9.19
C THR A 32 -13.92 -11.64 7.71
N LEU A 33 -13.66 -10.47 7.13
CA LEU A 33 -13.83 -10.22 5.70
C LEU A 33 -12.88 -11.09 4.86
N LEU A 34 -11.61 -11.20 5.27
CA LEU A 34 -10.64 -12.09 4.61
C LEU A 34 -11.07 -13.57 4.62
N GLN A 35 -11.82 -14.00 5.64
CA GLN A 35 -12.29 -15.38 5.74
C GLN A 35 -13.54 -15.65 4.88
N ARG A 36 -14.34 -14.61 4.60
CA ARG A 36 -15.66 -14.76 3.97
C ARG A 36 -15.69 -14.37 2.49
N ASP A 37 -14.83 -13.45 2.06
CA ASP A 37 -14.79 -12.96 0.69
C ASP A 37 -13.50 -13.43 -0.01
N THR A 38 -13.66 -14.33 -0.97
CA THR A 38 -12.55 -14.95 -1.72
C THR A 38 -11.77 -13.93 -2.54
N GLN A 39 -12.42 -12.91 -3.09
CA GLN A 39 -11.75 -11.86 -3.85
C GLN A 39 -10.92 -10.97 -2.92
N VAL A 40 -11.44 -10.65 -1.74
CA VAL A 40 -10.67 -9.92 -0.71
C VAL A 40 -9.47 -10.74 -0.26
N PHE A 41 -9.63 -12.05 -0.05
CA PHE A 41 -8.52 -12.93 0.29
C PHE A 41 -7.46 -13.01 -0.83
N ASP A 42 -7.88 -13.15 -2.08
CA ASP A 42 -6.98 -13.20 -3.24
C ASP A 42 -6.22 -11.87 -3.44
N ALA A 43 -6.91 -10.74 -3.27
CA ALA A 43 -6.28 -9.41 -3.27
C ALA A 43 -5.26 -9.27 -2.14
N PHE A 44 -5.55 -9.80 -0.96
CA PHE A 44 -4.61 -9.82 0.17
C PHE A 44 -3.38 -10.69 -0.13
N ARG A 45 -3.57 -11.87 -0.73
CA ARG A 45 -2.46 -12.73 -1.18
C ARG A 45 -1.60 -12.04 -2.26
N PHE A 46 -2.23 -11.38 -3.21
CA PHE A 46 -1.56 -10.57 -4.22
C PHE A 46 -0.70 -9.48 -3.59
N ALA A 47 -1.27 -8.71 -2.66
CA ALA A 47 -0.55 -7.66 -1.94
C ALA A 47 0.67 -8.19 -1.19
N ASN A 48 0.52 -9.32 -0.48
CA ASN A 48 1.63 -9.95 0.23
C ASN A 48 2.75 -10.41 -0.70
N ARG A 49 2.42 -11.03 -1.85
CA ARG A 49 3.40 -11.42 -2.86
C ARG A 49 4.09 -10.21 -3.47
N ALA A 50 3.35 -9.15 -3.79
CA ALA A 50 3.89 -7.91 -4.35
C ALA A 50 4.87 -7.26 -3.37
N MET A 51 4.51 -7.21 -2.08
CA MET A 51 5.36 -6.66 -1.02
C MET A 51 6.62 -7.50 -0.80
N LEU A 52 6.53 -8.83 -0.87
CA LEU A 52 7.69 -9.71 -0.76
C LEU A 52 8.68 -9.48 -1.91
N LEU A 53 8.17 -9.44 -3.15
CA LEU A 53 8.96 -9.13 -4.34
C LEU A 53 9.59 -7.73 -4.25
N GLN A 54 8.79 -6.72 -3.92
CA GLN A 54 9.25 -5.33 -3.80
C GLN A 54 10.41 -5.19 -2.80
N ARG A 55 10.36 -5.89 -1.66
CA ARG A 55 11.42 -5.86 -0.65
C ARG A 55 12.70 -6.51 -1.17
N SER A 56 12.63 -7.74 -1.67
CA SER A 56 13.81 -8.46 -2.15
C SER A 56 14.47 -7.77 -3.34
N TYR A 57 13.69 -7.35 -4.35
CA TYR A 57 14.25 -6.69 -5.54
C TYR A 57 14.59 -5.22 -5.30
N GLY A 58 13.92 -4.55 -4.36
CA GLY A 58 14.26 -3.18 -3.98
C GLY A 58 15.64 -3.09 -3.34
N GLN A 59 15.96 -4.03 -2.44
CA GLN A 59 17.28 -4.12 -1.82
C GLN A 59 18.35 -4.50 -2.84
N TRP A 60 18.07 -5.50 -3.68
CA TRP A 60 18.98 -5.90 -4.77
C TRP A 60 19.30 -4.75 -5.74
N ALA A 61 18.31 -3.94 -6.12
CA ALA A 61 18.53 -2.77 -6.96
C ALA A 61 19.32 -1.66 -6.25
N GLN A 62 19.19 -1.54 -4.92
CA GLN A 62 19.97 -0.60 -4.13
C GLN A 62 21.43 -1.03 -4.03
N ASP A 63 21.69 -2.32 -3.80
CA ASP A 63 23.05 -2.89 -3.75
C ASP A 63 23.77 -2.71 -5.09
N TYR A 64 23.07 -2.92 -6.21
CA TYR A 64 23.61 -2.65 -7.54
C TYR A 64 24.02 -1.17 -7.72
N ARG A 65 23.18 -0.23 -7.29
CA ARG A 65 23.49 1.21 -7.37
C ARG A 65 24.71 1.61 -6.52
N GLN A 66 24.96 0.91 -5.42
CA GLN A 66 26.06 1.22 -4.52
C GLN A 66 27.38 0.56 -4.96
N THR A 67 27.33 -0.67 -5.48
CA THR A 67 28.51 -1.47 -5.78
C THR A 67 28.87 -1.50 -7.27
N GLY A 68 27.98 -1.06 -8.16
CA GLY A 68 28.12 -1.16 -9.61
C GLY A 68 28.11 -2.59 -10.16
N THR A 69 28.02 -3.59 -9.28
CA THR A 69 28.15 -5.00 -9.65
C THR A 69 26.77 -5.65 -9.69
N ARG A 70 26.37 -6.13 -10.87
CA ARG A 70 25.09 -6.83 -11.01
C ARG A 70 25.23 -8.22 -10.40
N ALA A 71 24.53 -8.47 -9.30
CA ALA A 71 24.48 -9.82 -8.74
C ALA A 71 23.93 -10.81 -9.78
N THR A 72 24.62 -11.93 -9.95
CA THR A 72 24.31 -12.95 -10.97
C THR A 72 23.12 -13.82 -10.59
N LYS A 73 22.77 -13.85 -9.29
CA LYS A 73 21.67 -14.63 -8.74
C LYS A 73 20.49 -13.74 -8.34
N THR A 74 19.29 -14.26 -8.57
CA THR A 74 18.04 -13.66 -8.10
C THR A 74 18.05 -13.54 -6.57
N PRO A 75 17.60 -12.43 -5.99
CA PRO A 75 17.58 -12.29 -4.52
C PRO A 75 16.61 -13.31 -3.90
N PRO A 76 16.95 -13.88 -2.73
CA PRO A 76 16.00 -14.72 -2.00
C PRO A 76 14.75 -13.91 -1.62
N LEU A 77 13.59 -14.54 -1.73
CA LEU A 77 12.33 -13.95 -1.30
C LEU A 77 12.25 -14.01 0.22
N ALA A 78 12.43 -12.87 0.88
CA ALA A 78 12.45 -12.78 2.34
C ALA A 78 11.76 -11.50 2.80
N GLY A 79 10.94 -11.63 3.85
CA GLY A 79 10.29 -10.49 4.46
C GLY A 79 9.17 -10.91 5.41
N THR A 80 9.12 -10.27 6.57
CA THR A 80 8.05 -10.43 7.55
C THR A 80 7.36 -9.10 7.80
N TRP A 81 6.09 -9.16 8.18
CA TRP A 81 5.40 -7.95 8.61
C TRP A 81 5.66 -7.67 10.08
N ARG A 82 5.79 -6.40 10.42
CA ARG A 82 5.73 -5.95 11.82
C ARG A 82 4.25 -5.97 12.25
N PRO A 83 3.94 -6.28 13.53
CA PRO A 83 2.56 -6.39 13.99
C PRO A 83 1.69 -5.17 13.66
N PHE A 84 2.21 -3.95 13.85
CA PHE A 84 1.46 -2.73 13.55
C PHE A 84 1.15 -2.56 12.05
N GLN A 85 1.99 -3.10 11.16
CA GLN A 85 1.78 -3.00 9.71
C GLN A 85 0.57 -3.86 9.32
N ILE A 86 0.49 -5.10 9.83
CA ILE A 86 -0.68 -5.96 9.62
C ILE A 86 -1.91 -5.36 10.29
N ALA A 87 -1.78 -4.87 11.52
CA ALA A 87 -2.87 -4.21 12.23
C ALA A 87 -3.46 -3.06 11.40
N PHE A 88 -2.60 -2.19 10.86
CA PHE A 88 -3.03 -1.07 10.01
C PHE A 88 -3.67 -1.53 8.70
N ILE A 89 -3.18 -2.62 8.10
CA ILE A 89 -3.81 -3.20 6.91
C ILE A 89 -5.21 -3.71 7.26
N LEU A 90 -5.34 -4.55 8.28
CA LEU A 90 -6.60 -5.15 8.73
C LEU A 90 -7.63 -4.07 9.10
N LEU A 91 -7.21 -3.02 9.79
CA LEU A 91 -8.03 -1.87 10.18
C LEU A 91 -8.73 -1.21 8.99
N ASN A 92 -8.09 -1.19 7.81
CA ASN A 92 -8.57 -0.48 6.62
C ASN A 92 -9.26 -1.40 5.60
N LEU A 93 -9.28 -2.72 5.79
CA LEU A 93 -9.81 -3.63 4.76
C LEU A 93 -11.29 -3.41 4.48
N VAL A 94 -12.10 -3.21 5.53
CA VAL A 94 -13.56 -3.05 5.38
C VAL A 94 -13.89 -1.77 4.60
N SER A 95 -13.27 -0.64 4.95
CA SER A 95 -13.52 0.65 4.26
C SER A 95 -13.08 0.62 2.78
N ILE A 96 -12.00 -0.10 2.46
CA ILE A 96 -11.53 -0.26 1.07
C ILE A 96 -12.42 -1.23 0.29
N ALA A 97 -12.82 -2.33 0.91
CA ALA A 97 -13.54 -3.40 0.25
C ALA A 97 -15.06 -3.23 0.27
N ARG A 98 -15.65 -2.30 1.01
CA ARG A 98 -17.10 -2.12 1.03
C ARG A 98 -17.45 -0.67 0.73
N PRO A 99 -17.86 -0.35 -0.51
CA PRO A 99 -18.21 1.00 -0.91
C PRO A 99 -19.32 1.64 -0.05
N ASP A 100 -20.20 0.79 0.49
CA ASP A 100 -21.36 1.09 1.34
C ASP A 100 -21.04 1.13 2.85
N SER A 101 -19.79 0.86 3.24
CA SER A 101 -19.40 0.89 4.65
C SER A 101 -19.37 2.32 5.20
N SER A 102 -19.93 2.52 6.38
CA SER A 102 -19.80 3.78 7.14
C SER A 102 -18.34 4.10 7.51
N GLU A 103 -17.45 3.12 7.46
CA GLU A 103 -16.01 3.33 7.71
C GLU A 103 -15.29 4.01 6.54
N ARG A 104 -15.96 4.19 5.39
CA ARG A 104 -15.36 4.83 4.20
C ARG A 104 -15.11 6.33 4.37
N ASP A 105 -15.80 6.95 5.32
CA ASP A 105 -15.62 8.36 5.70
C ASP A 105 -14.52 8.57 6.76
N ILE A 106 -13.88 7.49 7.24
CA ILE A 106 -12.84 7.55 8.26
C ILE A 106 -11.47 7.80 7.63
N VAL A 107 -10.73 8.75 8.20
CA VAL A 107 -9.32 8.98 7.88
C VAL A 107 -8.43 8.39 8.98
N ASP A 108 -7.76 7.27 8.68
CA ASP A 108 -6.86 6.62 9.62
C ASP A 108 -5.45 7.22 9.59
N LEU A 109 -4.93 7.58 10.78
CA LEU A 109 -3.60 8.15 10.94
C LEU A 109 -2.60 7.08 11.41
N LEU A 110 -1.57 6.82 10.59
CA LEU A 110 -0.45 5.94 10.97
C LEU A 110 0.68 6.74 11.64
N TRP A 111 0.66 6.84 12.96
CA TRP A 111 1.67 7.54 13.75
C TRP A 111 2.70 6.57 14.38
N PHE A 112 3.90 6.53 13.81
CA PHE A 112 5.06 5.78 14.32
C PHE A 112 6.35 6.58 14.12
N PRO A 113 7.44 6.33 14.87
CA PRO A 113 8.73 6.98 14.66
C PRO A 113 9.29 6.75 13.25
N THR A 114 10.17 7.64 12.79
CA THR A 114 10.91 7.49 11.52
C THR A 114 11.75 6.21 11.55
N GLY A 115 11.91 5.56 10.39
CA GLY A 115 12.55 4.24 10.31
C GLY A 115 11.71 3.06 10.85
N GLY A 116 10.56 3.32 11.48
CA GLY A 116 9.72 2.27 12.09
C GLY A 116 8.99 1.34 11.10
N GLY A 117 9.06 1.60 9.79
CA GLY A 117 8.42 0.77 8.77
C GLY A 117 6.99 1.18 8.39
N LYS A 118 6.66 2.48 8.50
CA LYS A 118 5.34 3.02 8.11
C LYS A 118 5.04 2.82 6.63
N THR A 119 6.07 2.97 5.80
CA THR A 119 5.93 2.91 4.35
C THR A 119 5.42 1.56 3.88
N GLU A 120 5.89 0.48 4.47
CA GLU A 120 5.48 -0.87 4.12
C GLU A 120 4.00 -1.09 4.41
N ALA A 121 3.46 -0.51 5.49
CA ALA A 121 2.05 -0.65 5.85
C ALA A 121 1.14 -0.05 4.76
N TYR A 122 1.37 1.20 4.37
CA TYR A 122 0.54 1.82 3.33
C TYR A 122 0.83 1.26 1.93
N LEU A 123 2.07 0.85 1.61
CA LEU A 123 2.37 0.16 0.36
C LEU A 123 1.62 -1.18 0.26
N GLY A 124 1.49 -1.91 1.37
CA GLY A 124 0.67 -3.11 1.46
C GLY A 124 -0.81 -2.83 1.15
N LEU A 125 -1.36 -1.76 1.72
CA LEU A 125 -2.73 -1.32 1.41
C LEU A 125 -2.89 -0.91 -0.05
N ILE A 126 -1.92 -0.18 -0.62
CA ILE A 126 -1.94 0.21 -2.04
C ILE A 126 -2.02 -1.04 -2.94
N ALA A 127 -1.16 -2.03 -2.69
CA ALA A 127 -1.15 -3.27 -3.46
C ALA A 127 -2.47 -4.05 -3.30
N PHE A 128 -3.03 -4.09 -2.09
CA PHE A 128 -4.32 -4.70 -1.82
C PHE A 128 -5.44 -4.01 -2.60
N THR A 129 -5.54 -2.69 -2.53
CA THR A 129 -6.58 -1.92 -3.24
C THR A 129 -6.48 -2.10 -4.75
N ILE A 130 -5.26 -2.05 -5.30
CA ILE A 130 -5.02 -2.26 -6.74
C ILE A 130 -5.48 -3.67 -7.15
N GLY A 131 -5.09 -4.71 -6.40
CA GLY A 131 -5.49 -6.09 -6.68
C GLY A 131 -7.00 -6.32 -6.58
N LEU A 132 -7.62 -5.78 -5.53
CA LEU A 132 -9.07 -5.91 -5.31
C LEU A 132 -9.88 -5.25 -6.42
N ARG A 133 -9.45 -4.07 -6.88
CA ARG A 133 -10.11 -3.39 -8.01
C ARG A 133 -10.10 -4.24 -9.28
N ARG A 134 -9.01 -4.95 -9.56
CA ARG A 134 -8.94 -5.87 -10.71
C ARG A 134 -9.88 -7.05 -10.59
N LEU A 135 -9.97 -7.66 -9.41
CA LEU A 135 -10.86 -8.79 -9.19
C LEU A 135 -12.34 -8.41 -9.27
N ARG A 136 -12.70 -7.20 -8.84
CA ARG A 136 -14.09 -6.74 -8.88
C ARG A 136 -14.57 -6.32 -10.25
N GLY A 137 -13.67 -5.94 -11.15
CA GLY A 137 -13.97 -5.57 -12.53
C GLY A 137 -14.71 -4.23 -12.67
N THR A 138 -15.87 -4.06 -12.04
CA THR A 138 -16.62 -2.79 -11.99
C THR A 138 -16.97 -2.45 -10.54
N ILE A 139 -16.67 -1.22 -10.12
CA ILE A 139 -16.97 -0.70 -8.78
C ILE A 139 -17.70 0.62 -8.94
N GLU A 140 -18.92 0.73 -8.40
CA GLU A 140 -19.74 1.96 -8.48
C GLU A 140 -19.92 2.45 -9.94
N GLY A 141 -20.08 1.52 -10.88
CA GLY A 141 -20.21 1.83 -12.31
C GLY A 141 -18.91 2.21 -13.03
N MET A 142 -17.77 2.23 -12.34
CA MET A 142 -16.46 2.53 -12.90
C MET A 142 -15.63 1.26 -13.12
N GLN A 143 -14.87 1.21 -14.21
CA GLN A 143 -13.94 0.11 -14.48
C GLN A 143 -12.83 0.02 -13.43
N GLY A 144 -12.59 -1.18 -12.93
CA GLY A 144 -11.59 -1.49 -11.90
C GLY A 144 -10.16 -1.55 -12.42
N ASP A 145 -9.98 -1.68 -13.73
CA ASP A 145 -8.68 -1.64 -14.40
C ASP A 145 -8.27 -0.26 -14.93
N GLY A 146 -9.18 0.72 -14.85
CA GLY A 146 -8.95 2.12 -15.22
C GLY A 146 -8.89 3.09 -14.02
N GLY A 147 -8.45 4.32 -14.33
CA GLY A 147 -8.48 5.46 -13.41
C GLY A 147 -7.36 5.51 -12.36
N VAL A 148 -7.43 6.54 -11.52
CA VAL A 148 -6.47 6.73 -10.41
C VAL A 148 -6.96 5.99 -9.18
N THR A 149 -6.18 5.00 -8.72
CA THR A 149 -6.51 4.23 -7.51
C THR A 149 -5.99 4.89 -6.24
N VAL A 150 -4.81 5.51 -6.29
CA VAL A 150 -4.12 6.06 -5.11
C VAL A 150 -3.46 7.38 -5.47
N ILE A 151 -3.58 8.36 -4.58
CA ILE A 151 -2.83 9.61 -4.61
C ILE A 151 -1.92 9.66 -3.39
N MET A 152 -0.62 9.82 -3.61
CA MET A 152 0.36 10.05 -2.54
C MET A 152 0.85 11.49 -2.60
N ARG A 153 0.76 12.21 -1.48
CA ARG A 153 1.18 13.61 -1.38
C ARG A 153 2.31 13.76 -0.36
N TYR A 154 3.39 14.41 -0.79
CA TYR A 154 4.52 14.74 0.06
C TYR A 154 4.80 16.25 -0.02
N THR A 155 5.27 16.83 1.07
CA THR A 155 5.56 18.27 1.18
C THR A 155 6.94 18.62 0.61
N LEU A 156 7.92 17.73 0.76
CA LEU A 156 9.31 17.95 0.35
C LEU A 156 9.62 17.23 -0.97
N ARG A 157 10.19 17.94 -1.95
CA ARG A 157 10.54 17.39 -3.27
C ARG A 157 11.44 16.16 -3.21
N LEU A 158 12.49 16.21 -2.39
CA LEU A 158 13.42 15.09 -2.23
C LEU A 158 12.70 13.85 -1.68
N LEU A 159 11.83 14.06 -0.69
CA LEU A 159 11.03 13.00 -0.11
C LEU A 159 10.06 12.43 -1.16
N THR A 160 9.44 13.28 -1.98
CA THR A 160 8.58 12.84 -3.08
C THR A 160 9.32 11.90 -4.01
N THR A 161 10.53 12.24 -4.44
CA THR A 161 11.33 11.39 -5.33
C THR A 161 11.72 10.06 -4.66
N GLN A 162 12.15 10.09 -3.40
CA GLN A 162 12.51 8.87 -2.67
C GLN A 162 11.31 7.93 -2.49
N GLN A 163 10.15 8.46 -2.12
CA GLN A 163 8.95 7.65 -1.93
C GLN A 163 8.38 7.17 -3.28
N PHE A 164 8.52 7.98 -4.34
CA PHE A 164 8.18 7.57 -5.70
C PHE A 164 8.98 6.34 -6.14
N GLN A 165 10.30 6.30 -5.88
CA GLN A 165 11.12 5.12 -6.20
C GLN A 165 10.61 3.86 -5.49
N ARG A 166 10.22 3.97 -4.22
CA ARG A 166 9.66 2.83 -3.47
C ARG A 166 8.33 2.35 -4.04
N ALA A 167 7.44 3.28 -4.35
CA ALA A 167 6.16 2.98 -4.97
C ALA A 167 6.33 2.40 -6.39
N ALA A 168 7.28 2.90 -7.17
CA ALA A 168 7.59 2.36 -8.50
C ALA A 168 8.04 0.90 -8.41
N THR A 169 8.91 0.55 -7.45
CA THR A 169 9.29 -0.86 -7.23
C THR A 169 8.07 -1.74 -6.86
N LEU A 170 7.13 -1.22 -6.06
CA LEU A 170 5.89 -1.93 -5.77
C LEU A 170 5.06 -2.16 -7.04
N ILE A 171 4.89 -1.13 -7.86
CA ILE A 171 4.09 -1.22 -9.10
C ILE A 171 4.75 -2.18 -10.10
N CYS A 172 6.08 -2.20 -10.19
CA CYS A 172 6.80 -3.22 -10.96
C CYS A 172 6.52 -4.64 -10.43
N ALA A 173 6.50 -4.84 -9.12
CA ALA A 173 6.16 -6.13 -8.52
C ALA A 173 4.70 -6.55 -8.81
N CYS A 174 3.76 -5.61 -8.73
CA CYS A 174 2.36 -5.83 -9.11
C CYS A 174 2.23 -6.22 -10.59
N GLU A 175 2.93 -5.50 -11.48
CA GLU A 175 2.91 -5.78 -12.94
C GLU A 175 3.54 -7.14 -13.27
N TYR A 176 4.61 -7.51 -12.57
CA TYR A 176 5.21 -8.84 -12.70
C TYR A 176 4.20 -9.94 -12.34
N LEU A 177 3.47 -9.80 -11.22
CA LEU A 177 2.44 -10.75 -10.82
C LEU A 177 1.25 -10.77 -11.79
N ARG A 178 0.84 -9.61 -12.31
CA ARG A 178 -0.24 -9.51 -13.31
C ARG A 178 0.09 -10.32 -14.56
N ARG A 179 1.30 -10.16 -15.10
CA ARG A 179 1.76 -10.87 -16.31
C ARG A 179 1.80 -12.38 -16.16
N GLN A 180 1.95 -12.90 -14.94
CA GLN A 180 1.90 -14.34 -14.68
C GLN A 180 0.49 -14.93 -14.75
N ALA A 181 -0.54 -14.11 -14.49
CA ALA A 181 -1.93 -14.55 -14.47
C ALA A 181 -2.86 -13.47 -15.06
N PRO A 182 -2.73 -13.13 -16.36
CA PRO A 182 -3.50 -12.05 -16.99
C PRO A 182 -5.00 -12.33 -16.98
N LYS A 183 -5.42 -13.60 -17.03
CA LYS A 183 -6.82 -14.01 -16.89
C LYS A 183 -7.44 -13.61 -15.54
N GLN A 184 -6.63 -13.52 -14.48
CA GLN A 184 -7.10 -13.16 -13.14
C GLN A 184 -6.95 -11.67 -12.85
N TRP A 185 -5.83 -11.06 -13.27
CA TRP A 185 -5.48 -9.67 -12.91
C TRP A 185 -5.75 -8.65 -14.02
N GLY A 186 -6.23 -9.11 -15.17
CA GLY A 186 -6.56 -8.31 -16.34
C GLY A 186 -5.34 -8.00 -17.24
N GLU A 187 -5.64 -7.47 -18.42
CA GLU A 187 -4.65 -7.17 -19.45
C GLU A 187 -4.01 -5.78 -19.30
N GLN A 188 -4.73 -4.83 -18.71
CA GLN A 188 -4.25 -3.46 -18.59
C GLN A 188 -3.04 -3.37 -17.63
N PRO A 189 -1.92 -2.75 -18.02
CA PRO A 189 -0.75 -2.61 -17.15
C PRO A 189 -1.03 -1.79 -15.89
N PHE A 190 -0.31 -2.07 -14.80
CA PHE A 190 -0.27 -1.14 -13.66
C PHE A 190 0.69 0.02 -13.93
N GLN A 191 0.25 1.24 -13.62
CA GLN A 191 0.98 2.46 -13.93
C GLN A 191 1.18 3.33 -12.68
N ILE A 192 2.26 4.11 -12.69
CA ILE A 192 2.56 5.12 -11.67
C ILE A 192 3.07 6.38 -12.34
N GLY A 193 2.63 7.54 -11.86
CA GLY A 193 3.06 8.85 -12.33
C GLY A 193 3.58 9.71 -11.18
N LEU A 194 4.47 10.64 -11.50
CA LEU A 194 4.95 11.66 -10.58
C LEU A 194 4.55 13.03 -11.11
N TRP A 195 3.73 13.76 -10.36
CA TRP A 195 3.37 15.14 -10.68
C TRP A 195 3.98 16.10 -9.69
N GLY A 196 4.84 17.00 -10.17
CA GLY A 196 5.51 18.01 -9.36
C GLY A 196 6.18 19.09 -10.20
N ARG A 197 6.50 20.23 -9.58
CA ARG A 197 7.28 21.30 -10.21
C ARG A 197 8.75 20.87 -10.34
N SER A 198 9.11 20.30 -11.49
CA SER A 198 10.49 20.34 -11.99
C SER A 198 10.71 21.69 -12.67
N ARG A 199 11.83 22.37 -12.37
CA ARG A 199 12.42 23.27 -13.38
C ARG A 199 12.87 22.34 -14.50
N SER A 200 12.14 22.32 -15.60
CA SER A 200 12.54 21.68 -16.86
C SER A 200 12.67 22.82 -17.87
N HIS A 201 13.88 23.12 -18.33
CA HIS A 201 14.22 22.73 -19.71
C HIS A 201 13.50 21.44 -20.12
N ALA A 202 12.54 21.64 -21.03
CA ALA A 202 11.87 20.66 -21.89
C ALA A 202 11.45 19.33 -21.22
N GLN A 203 10.15 19.24 -20.91
CA GLN A 203 9.45 17.99 -20.75
C GLN A 203 9.46 17.21 -22.07
N GLN A 204 10.12 16.05 -22.11
CA GLN A 204 9.75 14.96 -23.00
C GLN A 204 9.52 13.70 -22.15
N PRO A 205 8.45 12.93 -22.43
CA PRO A 205 8.20 11.66 -21.75
C PRO A 205 9.22 10.63 -22.26
N GLU A 206 10.17 10.23 -21.42
CA GLU A 206 11.05 9.09 -21.71
C GLU A 206 10.21 7.81 -21.78
N ARG A 207 9.92 7.38 -23.02
CA ARG A 207 9.42 6.04 -23.33
C ARG A 207 10.60 5.07 -23.20
N CYS A 208 10.71 4.37 -22.09
CA CYS A 208 11.58 3.21 -21.97
C CYS A 208 10.97 2.00 -22.72
N TRP A 209 11.18 1.95 -24.03
CA TRP A 209 11.04 0.72 -24.82
C TRP A 209 12.35 0.47 -25.56
N GLY A 210 13.10 -0.53 -25.11
CA GLY A 210 14.08 -1.20 -25.95
C GLY A 210 13.34 -2.20 -26.82
N SER A 211 13.28 -1.96 -28.12
CA SER A 211 12.83 -2.94 -29.10
C SER A 211 13.86 -4.08 -29.20
N PRO A 212 13.44 -5.36 -29.28
CA PRO A 212 14.30 -6.43 -29.77
C PRO A 212 14.12 -6.59 -31.28
N GLY A 213 15.22 -6.58 -32.02
CA GLY A 213 15.32 -7.04 -33.42
C GLY A 213 14.91 -6.03 -34.47
#